data_AF-A0A820RG57-F1
#
_entry.id   AF-A0A820RG57-F1
#
_cell.length_a   1.000
_cell.length_b   1.000
_cell.length_c   1.000
_cell.angle_alpha   90.00
_cell.angle_beta   90.00
_cell.angle_gamma   90.00
#
_symmetry.space_group_name_H-M   'P 1'
#
loop_
_entity.id
_entity.type
_entity.pdbx_description
1 polymer ?
#
loop_
_entity_poly.entity_id
_entity_poly.type
_entity_poly.pdbx_seq_one_letter_code
_entity_poly.pdbx_strand_id
1 'polypeptide(L)'
;ATMRQLRVKSELCSDQRIISICEDSYSFSNEETQLFQPGWTINATTEEFSSPVIKAFNYSTSDELDTYTYVGEFGTYRGGGYVYEFRGRLSDMKTNLSALHQLDWIDEKTRAVFIQLTLYNPSVQLLTAVTLLAEFLPTSGVYTTARFEPI
;
A
#
# COMPACT_ATOMS: atom_id res chain seq x y z
N ALA A 1 -7.65 -11.52 3.42
CA ALA A 1 -6.31 -10.96 3.15
C ALA A 1 -6.46 -9.47 2.88
N THR A 2 -5.44 -8.68 3.16
CA THR A 2 -5.42 -7.23 2.91
C THR A 2 -4.14 -6.86 2.17
N MET A 3 -4.23 -5.87 1.29
CA MET A 3 -3.09 -5.23 0.64
C MET A 3 -3.06 -3.78 1.10
N ARG A 4 -1.99 -3.37 1.78
CA ARG A 4 -1.81 -2.03 2.34
C ARG A 4 -0.58 -1.38 1.74
N GLN A 5 -0.69 -0.11 1.38
CA GLN A 5 0.37 0.66 0.75
C GLN A 5 0.68 1.91 1.56
N LEU A 6 1.97 2.24 1.68
CA LEU A 6 2.45 3.54 2.14
C LEU A 6 3.15 4.30 1.03
N ARG A 7 2.90 5.60 0.98
CA ARG A 7 3.36 6.53 -0.05
C ARG A 7 3.93 7.78 0.60
N VAL A 8 4.77 8.48 -0.13
CA VAL A 8 5.31 9.78 0.29
C VAL A 8 4.66 10.93 -0.47
N LYS A 9 4.66 12.11 0.15
CA LYS A 9 4.22 13.36 -0.45
C LYS A 9 5.14 13.73 -1.60
N SER A 10 4.56 14.36 -2.62
CA SER A 10 5.34 14.95 -3.71
C SER A 10 5.98 16.25 -3.23
N GLU A 11 7.29 16.25 -2.97
CA GLU A 11 8.03 17.48 -2.69
C GLU A 11 8.89 17.89 -3.90
N LEU A 12 9.03 19.21 -4.08
CA LEU A 12 9.90 19.79 -5.10
C LEU A 12 11.36 19.63 -4.64
N CYS A 13 12.20 19.05 -5.49
CA CYS A 13 13.63 18.95 -5.24
C CYS A 13 14.25 20.31 -4.86
N SER A 14 15.22 20.30 -3.94
CA SER A 14 15.99 21.51 -3.59
C SER A 14 16.76 22.09 -4.78
N ASP A 15 17.15 21.28 -5.79
CA ASP A 15 17.75 21.77 -7.03
C ASP A 15 16.88 21.42 -8.26
N GLN A 16 15.99 22.34 -8.57
CA GLN A 16 14.97 22.23 -9.64
C GLN A 16 15.55 22.27 -11.06
N ARG A 17 16.86 22.42 -11.23
CA ARG A 17 17.49 22.66 -12.54
C ARG A 17 17.61 21.42 -13.43
N ILE A 18 17.49 20.21 -12.86
CA ILE A 18 17.68 18.95 -13.59
C ILE A 18 16.53 17.96 -13.34
N ILE A 19 15.92 17.97 -12.14
CA ILE A 19 14.85 17.05 -11.75
C ILE A 19 13.74 17.86 -11.06
N SER A 20 12.51 17.70 -11.53
CA SER A 20 11.34 18.42 -11.02
C SER A 20 10.67 17.74 -9.81
N ILE A 21 10.88 16.43 -9.62
CA ILE A 21 10.23 15.64 -8.56
C ILE A 21 11.30 14.81 -7.84
N CYS A 22 11.43 15.01 -6.53
CA CYS A 22 12.33 14.22 -5.69
C CYS A 22 11.51 13.16 -4.97
N GLU A 23 11.84 11.91 -5.24
CA GLU A 23 11.24 10.76 -4.58
C GLU A 23 12.07 10.42 -3.34
N ASP A 24 11.79 11.08 -2.23
CA ASP A 24 12.53 10.90 -0.97
C ASP A 24 12.25 9.53 -0.33
N SER A 25 13.19 9.04 0.48
CA SER A 25 12.97 7.88 1.35
C SER A 25 11.76 8.10 2.29
N TYR A 26 11.10 7.01 2.69
CA TYR A 26 9.99 7.11 3.64
C TYR A 26 10.46 7.67 4.99
N SER A 27 9.69 8.61 5.52
CA SER A 27 9.79 9.12 6.88
C SER A 27 8.39 9.40 7.42
N PHE A 28 8.25 9.47 8.74
CA PHE A 28 6.96 9.80 9.36
C PHE A 28 6.45 11.21 9.06
N SER A 29 7.33 12.13 8.63
CA SER A 29 6.99 13.52 8.28
C SER A 29 6.50 13.67 6.84
N ASN A 30 7.06 12.90 5.91
CA ASN A 30 6.72 12.97 4.48
C ASN A 30 5.69 11.91 4.05
N GLU A 31 5.11 11.15 4.98
CA GLU A 31 4.02 10.23 4.70
C GLU A 31 2.81 10.95 4.09
N GLU A 32 2.28 10.39 3.01
CA GLU A 32 1.09 10.89 2.32
C GLU A 32 -0.18 10.36 2.99
N THR A 33 -1.02 11.27 3.48
CA THR A 33 -2.23 10.97 4.25
C THR A 33 -3.48 11.62 3.64
N GLN A 34 -3.37 12.25 2.47
CA GLN A 34 -4.49 12.90 1.81
C GLN A 34 -5.50 11.88 1.27
N LEU A 35 -6.77 12.27 1.19
CA LEU A 35 -7.79 11.48 0.51
C LEU A 35 -7.70 11.70 -1.00
N PHE A 36 -7.53 10.61 -1.76
CA PHE A 36 -7.48 10.64 -3.22
C PHE A 36 -8.70 9.95 -3.84
N GLN A 37 -9.03 10.38 -5.04
CA GLN A 37 -9.86 9.64 -5.97
C GLN A 37 -9.01 8.62 -6.73
N PRO A 38 -9.64 7.63 -7.39
CA PRO A 38 -8.95 6.70 -8.28
C PRO A 38 -7.95 7.40 -9.21
N GLY A 39 -6.73 6.84 -9.28
CA GLY A 39 -5.62 7.40 -10.06
C GLY A 39 -4.84 8.52 -9.37
N TRP A 40 -4.84 8.58 -8.03
CA TRP A 40 -4.09 9.60 -7.24
C TRP A 40 -4.48 11.05 -7.57
N THR A 41 -5.76 11.28 -7.89
CA THR A 41 -6.29 12.61 -8.23
C THR A 41 -7.14 13.18 -7.11
N ILE A 42 -7.21 14.51 -6.97
CA ILE A 42 -8.00 15.17 -5.92
C ILE A 42 -9.40 15.57 -6.42
N ASN A 43 -9.53 15.88 -7.72
CA ASN A 43 -10.74 16.47 -8.33
C ASN A 43 -11.17 15.73 -9.61
N ALA A 44 -11.24 14.40 -9.60
CA ALA A 44 -11.77 13.65 -10.74
C ALA A 44 -13.30 13.54 -10.67
N THR A 45 -13.97 13.68 -11.82
CA THR A 45 -15.32 13.15 -12.01
C THR A 45 -15.26 11.65 -11.80
N THR A 46 -16.04 11.13 -10.86
CA THR A 46 -16.13 9.70 -10.59
C THR A 46 -16.59 8.98 -11.85
N GLU A 47 -15.66 8.39 -12.59
CA GLU A 47 -15.97 7.22 -13.41
C GLU A 47 -16.55 6.14 -12.47
N GLU A 48 -17.45 5.30 -12.98
CA GLU A 48 -18.15 4.26 -12.19
C GLU A 48 -17.19 3.13 -11.77
N PHE A 49 -16.21 3.43 -10.93
CA PHE A 49 -15.35 2.42 -10.31
C PHE A 49 -16.08 1.69 -9.19
N SER A 50 -15.70 0.44 -8.97
CA SER A 50 -16.26 -0.37 -7.89
C SER A 50 -15.92 0.23 -6.52
N SER A 51 -16.82 0.08 -5.54
CA SER A 51 -16.61 0.59 -4.18
C SER A 51 -15.27 0.13 -3.55
N PRO A 52 -14.80 -1.11 -3.72
CA PRO A 52 -13.49 -1.54 -3.21
C PRO A 52 -12.30 -0.79 -3.83
N VAL A 53 -12.39 -0.45 -5.13
CA VAL A 53 -11.34 0.30 -5.82
C VAL A 53 -11.29 1.73 -5.30
N ILE A 54 -12.43 2.39 -5.15
CA ILE A 54 -12.51 3.75 -4.60
C ILE A 54 -11.93 3.81 -3.19
N LYS A 55 -12.31 2.86 -2.32
CA LYS A 55 -11.80 2.79 -0.95
C LYS A 55 -10.29 2.60 -0.88
N ALA A 56 -9.68 1.97 -1.89
CA ALA A 56 -8.23 1.77 -1.92
C ALA A 56 -7.43 3.07 -2.08
N PHE A 57 -8.05 4.17 -2.51
CA PHE A 57 -7.41 5.49 -2.60
C PHE A 57 -7.70 6.40 -1.38
N ASN A 58 -8.46 5.88 -0.40
CA ASN A 58 -8.70 6.58 0.86
C ASN A 58 -7.66 6.15 1.89
N TYR A 59 -6.96 7.12 2.47
CA TYR A 59 -6.06 6.87 3.58
C TYR A 59 -6.83 6.40 4.81
N SER A 60 -6.34 5.33 5.45
CA SER A 60 -6.84 4.83 6.73
C SER A 60 -5.75 4.93 7.79
N THR A 61 -6.13 5.34 8.99
CA THR A 61 -5.22 5.51 10.12
C THR A 61 -4.83 4.18 10.76
N SER A 62 -3.77 4.19 11.57
CA SER A 62 -3.31 3.00 12.31
C SER A 62 -4.40 2.42 13.21
N ASP A 63 -5.17 3.30 13.85
CA ASP A 63 -6.23 2.94 14.80
C ASP A 63 -7.44 2.33 14.08
N GLU A 64 -7.83 2.87 12.91
CA GLU A 64 -8.91 2.30 12.09
C GLU A 64 -8.57 0.91 11.55
N LEU A 65 -7.29 0.66 11.27
CA LEU A 65 -6.80 -0.60 10.76
C LEU A 65 -6.42 -1.61 11.85
N ASP A 66 -6.37 -1.20 13.11
CA ASP A 66 -5.84 -1.98 14.24
C ASP A 66 -4.45 -2.58 13.93
N THR A 67 -3.58 -1.73 13.39
CA THR A 67 -2.23 -2.12 12.96
C THR A 67 -1.17 -1.35 13.72
N TYR A 68 0.01 -1.94 13.83
CA TYR A 68 1.18 -1.36 14.50
C TYR A 68 2.28 -1.01 13.49
N THR A 69 3.22 -0.19 13.95
CA THR A 69 4.41 0.19 13.18
C THR A 69 5.26 -1.04 12.85
N TYR A 70 5.62 -1.22 11.58
CA TYR A 70 6.42 -2.34 11.11
C TYR A 70 7.84 -1.88 10.78
N VAL A 71 8.85 -2.61 11.27
CA VAL A 71 10.26 -2.37 10.96
C VAL A 71 10.66 -3.30 9.82
N GLY A 72 10.90 -2.73 8.64
CA GLY A 72 11.43 -3.41 7.46
C GLY A 72 12.96 -3.37 7.41
N GLU A 73 13.53 -3.76 6.27
CA GLU A 73 14.98 -3.75 6.07
C GLU A 73 15.49 -2.32 5.80
N PHE A 74 14.72 -1.54 5.05
CA PHE A 74 15.12 -0.21 4.57
C PHE A 74 14.33 0.93 5.18
N GLY A 75 13.24 0.63 5.89
CA GLY A 75 12.41 1.65 6.52
C GLY A 75 11.62 1.13 7.72
N THR A 76 11.17 2.08 8.54
CA THR A 76 10.15 1.82 9.57
C THR A 76 8.87 2.46 9.11
N TYR A 77 7.80 1.68 8.99
CA TYR A 77 6.53 2.07 8.39
C TYR A 77 5.43 2.13 9.45
N ARG A 78 4.63 3.20 9.45
CA ARG A 78 3.46 3.28 10.33
C ARG A 78 2.40 2.22 9.99
N GLY A 79 1.45 2.01 10.88
CA GLY A 79 0.34 1.07 10.65
C GLY A 79 -0.70 1.59 9.65
N GLY A 80 -0.82 2.91 9.49
CA GLY A 80 -1.73 3.51 8.51
C GLY A 80 -1.38 3.22 7.05
N GLY A 81 -2.21 3.72 6.13
CA GLY A 81 -1.96 3.66 4.69
C GLY A 81 -3.21 3.53 3.85
N TYR A 82 -2.99 3.30 2.56
CA TYR A 82 -4.03 3.04 1.56
C TYR A 82 -4.29 1.55 1.48
N VAL A 83 -5.54 1.10 1.58
CA VAL A 83 -5.86 -0.32 1.79
C VAL A 83 -6.86 -0.85 0.77
N TYR A 84 -6.50 -1.96 0.13
CA TYR A 84 -7.40 -2.81 -0.64
C TYR A 84 -7.63 -4.14 0.08
N GLU A 85 -8.89 -4.48 0.32
CA GLU A 85 -9.26 -5.76 0.95
C GLU A 85 -9.60 -6.82 -0.10
N PHE A 86 -8.96 -7.99 -0.01
CA PHE A 86 -9.32 -9.14 -0.84
C PHE A 86 -10.57 -9.81 -0.27
N ARG A 87 -11.75 -9.35 -0.70
CA ARG A 87 -13.07 -9.89 -0.34
C ARG A 87 -13.89 -10.25 -1.57
N GLY A 88 -14.70 -11.30 -1.47
CA GLY A 88 -15.65 -11.70 -2.51
C GLY A 88 -15.11 -12.78 -3.46
N ARG A 89 -15.66 -12.84 -4.68
CA ARG A 89 -15.31 -13.88 -5.67
C ARG A 89 -13.96 -13.57 -6.32
N LEU A 90 -13.27 -14.63 -6.74
CA LEU A 90 -11.98 -14.50 -7.43
C LEU A 90 -12.06 -13.69 -8.72
N SER A 91 -13.18 -13.81 -9.46
CA SER A 91 -13.43 -13.00 -10.66
C SER A 91 -13.40 -11.51 -10.35
N ASP A 92 -14.13 -11.10 -9.31
CA ASP A 92 -14.33 -9.70 -8.95
C ASP A 92 -13.03 -9.10 -8.40
N MET A 93 -12.30 -9.89 -7.59
CA MET A 93 -10.98 -9.52 -7.10
C MET A 93 -9.98 -9.33 -8.24
N LYS A 94 -9.97 -10.20 -9.25
CA LYS A 94 -9.09 -10.06 -10.43
C LYS A 94 -9.42 -8.79 -11.22
N THR A 95 -10.70 -8.51 -11.45
CA THR A 95 -11.14 -7.29 -12.14
C THR A 95 -10.72 -6.03 -11.37
N ASN A 96 -10.94 -6.00 -10.05
CA ASN A 96 -10.53 -4.87 -9.21
C ASN A 96 -9.01 -4.69 -9.19
N LEU A 97 -8.23 -5.77 -9.11
CA LEU A 97 -6.77 -5.68 -9.18
C LEU A 97 -6.28 -5.17 -10.54
N SER A 98 -6.92 -5.58 -11.63
CA SER A 98 -6.64 -5.04 -12.96
C SER A 98 -6.95 -3.54 -13.03
N ALA A 99 -8.04 -3.09 -12.41
CA ALA A 99 -8.37 -1.67 -12.34
C ALA A 99 -7.35 -0.88 -11.50
N LEU A 100 -6.96 -1.40 -10.33
CA LEU A 100 -5.92 -0.78 -9.50
C LEU A 100 -4.57 -0.70 -10.24
N HIS A 101 -4.23 -1.71 -11.03
CA HIS A 101 -3.03 -1.68 -11.85
C HIS A 101 -3.11 -0.63 -12.96
N GLN A 102 -4.25 -0.50 -13.65
CA GLN A 102 -4.48 0.52 -14.68
C GLN A 102 -4.51 1.96 -14.13
N LEU A 103 -4.86 2.11 -12.85
CA LEU A 103 -4.90 3.37 -12.14
C LEU A 103 -3.56 3.70 -11.43
N ASP A 104 -2.50 2.95 -11.73
CA ASP A 104 -1.17 3.11 -11.12
C ASP A 104 -1.24 3.17 -9.58
N TRP A 105 -2.06 2.30 -8.97
CA TRP A 105 -2.18 2.27 -7.51
C TRP A 105 -0.82 2.02 -6.83
N ILE A 106 0.11 1.34 -7.50
CA ILE A 106 1.52 1.30 -7.12
C ILE A 106 2.30 2.06 -8.18
N ASP A 107 2.89 3.19 -7.79
CA ASP A 107 3.69 4.07 -8.66
C ASP A 107 5.03 4.46 -8.00
N GLU A 108 5.75 5.42 -8.58
CA GLU A 108 7.05 5.91 -8.11
C GLU A 108 7.05 6.49 -6.68
N LYS A 109 5.90 6.93 -6.15
CA LYS A 109 5.77 7.49 -4.79
C LYS A 109 5.54 6.43 -3.74
N THR A 110 5.30 5.20 -4.17
CA THR A 110 5.15 4.06 -3.27
C THR A 110 6.47 3.78 -2.57
N ARG A 111 6.41 3.51 -1.25
CA ARG A 111 7.59 3.13 -0.47
C ARG A 111 7.48 1.76 0.16
N ALA A 112 6.26 1.32 0.47
CA ALA A 112 6.04 -0.03 0.94
C ALA A 112 4.66 -0.53 0.55
N VAL A 113 4.60 -1.82 0.18
CA VAL A 113 3.35 -2.56 0.01
C VAL A 113 3.40 -3.81 0.89
N PHE A 114 2.42 -3.92 1.77
CA PHE A 114 2.18 -5.06 2.63
C PHE A 114 1.04 -5.91 2.05
N ILE A 115 1.24 -7.21 1.98
CA ILE A 115 0.15 -8.18 1.78
C ILE A 115 0.09 -9.04 3.03
N GLN A 116 -1.02 -8.95 3.74
CA GLN A 116 -1.23 -9.64 5.02
C GLN A 116 -2.41 -10.60 4.92
N LEU A 117 -2.19 -11.83 5.34
CA LEU A 117 -3.21 -12.87 5.33
C LEU A 117 -2.96 -13.90 6.42
N THR A 118 -4.02 -14.57 6.82
CA THR A 118 -3.96 -15.62 7.84
C THR A 118 -4.37 -16.94 7.22
N LEU A 119 -3.54 -17.96 7.36
CA LEU A 119 -3.79 -19.32 6.90
C LEU A 119 -4.17 -20.19 8.09
N TYR A 120 -5.19 -21.03 7.94
CA TYR A 120 -5.58 -22.00 8.96
C TYR A 120 -5.40 -23.42 8.44
N ASN A 121 -4.62 -24.22 9.17
CA ASN A 121 -4.46 -25.64 8.90
C ASN A 121 -5.29 -26.46 9.91
N PRO A 122 -6.45 -27.00 9.51
CA PRO A 122 -7.34 -27.73 10.42
C PRO A 122 -6.75 -29.06 10.90
N SER A 123 -5.85 -29.68 10.13
CA SER A 123 -5.27 -30.99 10.48
C SER A 123 -4.40 -30.93 11.74
N VAL A 124 -3.74 -29.79 11.97
CA VAL A 124 -2.90 -29.53 13.15
C VAL A 124 -3.44 -28.40 14.02
N GLN A 125 -4.64 -27.88 13.71
CA GLN A 125 -5.28 -26.75 14.39
C GLN A 125 -4.38 -25.51 14.51
N LEU A 126 -3.53 -25.30 13.50
CA LEU A 126 -2.52 -24.24 13.51
C LEU A 126 -3.01 -23.06 12.68
N LEU A 127 -2.90 -21.86 13.24
CA LEU A 127 -3.12 -20.63 12.53
C LEU A 127 -1.74 -20.04 12.16
N THR A 128 -1.61 -19.40 11.02
CA THR A 128 -0.32 -18.84 10.57
C THR A 128 -0.58 -17.47 9.98
N ALA A 129 -0.01 -16.44 10.62
CA ALA A 129 0.00 -15.10 10.08
C ALA A 129 1.12 -14.98 9.04
N VAL A 130 0.77 -14.48 7.86
CA VAL A 130 1.70 -14.27 6.75
C VAL A 130 1.74 -12.79 6.42
N THR A 131 2.93 -12.22 6.46
CA THR A 131 3.19 -10.83 6.05
C THR A 131 4.21 -10.85 4.92
N LEU A 132 3.80 -10.40 3.75
CA LEU A 132 4.68 -10.11 2.62
C LEU A 132 4.88 -8.60 2.56
N LEU A 133 6.12 -8.16 2.48
CA LEU A 133 6.50 -6.75 2.39
C LEU A 133 7.31 -6.55 1.10
N ALA A 134 6.92 -5.60 0.28
CA ALA A 134 7.72 -5.06 -0.81
C ALA A 134 8.09 -3.61 -0.49
N GLU A 135 9.38 -3.35 -0.26
CA GLU A 135 9.96 -2.02 -0.03
C GLU A 135 10.47 -1.45 -1.35
N PHE A 136 10.00 -0.25 -1.69
CA PHE A 136 10.37 0.46 -2.91
C PHE A 136 11.40 1.54 -2.56
N LEU A 137 12.60 1.38 -3.10
CA LEU A 137 13.72 2.27 -2.85
C LEU A 137 13.64 3.49 -3.79
N PRO A 138 14.00 4.70 -3.30
CA PRO A 138 14.15 5.89 -4.15
C PRO A 138 14.99 5.70 -5.40
N THR A 139 15.96 4.78 -5.37
CA THR A 139 16.87 4.45 -6.47
C THR A 139 16.27 3.46 -7.48
N SER A 140 14.94 3.29 -7.49
CA SER A 140 14.19 2.42 -8.41
C SER A 140 14.41 0.90 -8.21
N GLY A 141 14.80 0.48 -7.00
CA GLY A 141 14.87 -0.93 -6.61
C GLY A 141 13.64 -1.38 -5.81
N VAL A 142 13.28 -2.67 -5.90
CA VAL A 142 12.26 -3.29 -5.04
C VAL A 142 12.91 -4.40 -4.23
N TYR A 143 12.75 -4.34 -2.91
CA TYR A 143 13.20 -5.37 -1.99
C TYR A 143 12.00 -6.08 -1.36
N THR A 144 11.95 -7.40 -1.44
CA THR A 144 10.80 -8.19 -0.96
C THR A 144 11.18 -9.10 0.19
N THR A 145 10.43 -9.01 1.28
CA THR A 145 10.59 -9.85 2.47
C THR A 145 9.29 -10.61 2.76
N ALA A 146 9.41 -11.86 3.20
CA ALA A 146 8.27 -12.67 3.62
C ALA A 146 8.48 -13.17 5.05
N ARG A 147 7.47 -12.98 5.91
CA ARG A 147 7.46 -13.42 7.30
C ARG A 147 6.26 -14.33 7.53
N PHE A 148 6.52 -15.51 8.10
CA PHE A 148 5.52 -16.53 8.42
C PHE A 148 5.57 -16.79 9.92
N GLU A 149 4.47 -16.55 10.62
CA GLU A 149 4.38 -16.65 12.07
C GLU A 149 3.28 -17.64 12.44
N PRO A 150 3.63 -18.90 12.76
CA PRO A 150 2.69 -19.86 13.30
C PRO A 150 2.28 -19.42 14.72
N ILE A 151 0.97 -19.45 14.97
CA ILE A 151 0.31 -19.05 16.22
C ILE A 151 -0.58 -20.17 16.74
#